data_AF-A0A539DHE3-F1
#
_entry.id   AF-A0A539DHE3-F1
#
_cell.length_a   1.000
_cell.length_b   1.000
_cell.length_c   1.000
_cell.angle_alpha   90.00
_cell.angle_beta   90.00
_cell.angle_gamma   90.00
#
_symmetry.space_group_name_H-M   'P 1'
#
loop_
_entity.id
_entity.type
_entity.pdbx_description
1 polymer ?
#
loop_
_entity_poly.entity_id
_entity_poly.type
_entity_poly.pdbx_seq_one_letter_code
_entity_poly.pdbx_strand_id
1 'polypeptide(L)'
;MPPHHSRLSSAGRLAEFPLIEDLARRFGATGRSVLTGIGDDAAILQPPSGSLFLLTTDLLAEGVHFDLTTATFEAIGYKAAVANLSDIAAMGGIPRYLLVSLAIPSSHTRAEIRRLYQGMMSACRPHRVELIGGDTSSSRQGL
;
A
#
# COMPACT_ATOMS: atom_id res chain seq x y z
N MET A 1 -27.33 7.25 -1.21
CA MET A 1 -27.60 5.80 -1.05
C MET A 1 -26.46 5.21 -0.23
N PRO A 2 -26.72 4.52 0.89
CA PRO A 2 -25.65 3.89 1.66
C PRO A 2 -25.26 2.55 1.00
N PRO A 3 -23.98 2.14 1.03
CA PRO A 3 -23.58 0.84 0.51
C PRO A 3 -23.99 -0.29 1.47
N HIS A 4 -24.48 -1.38 0.88
CA HIS A 4 -24.82 -2.61 1.58
C HIS A 4 -23.54 -3.36 1.98
N HIS A 5 -23.18 -3.32 3.27
CA HIS A 5 -22.11 -4.17 3.81
C HIS A 5 -22.69 -5.33 4.62
N SER A 6 -22.28 -6.54 4.24
CA SER A 6 -22.65 -7.80 4.88
C SER A 6 -22.32 -7.77 6.37
N ARG A 7 -23.35 -7.95 7.20
CA ARG A 7 -23.21 -8.20 8.62
C ARG A 7 -22.63 -9.60 8.84
N LEU A 8 -21.46 -9.70 9.44
CA LEU A 8 -21.11 -10.86 10.24
C LEU A 8 -20.44 -10.42 11.54
N SER A 9 -21.12 -10.77 12.63
CA SER A 9 -20.72 -10.64 14.02
C SER A 9 -19.80 -11.79 14.43
N SER A 10 -18.64 -11.48 15.01
CA SER A 10 -17.95 -12.38 15.95
C SER A 10 -17.02 -11.56 16.85
N ALA A 11 -17.29 -11.57 18.15
CA ALA A 11 -16.43 -10.98 19.17
C ALA A 11 -14.98 -11.51 19.02
N GLY A 12 -14.00 -10.61 18.97
CA GLY A 12 -12.56 -10.94 19.00
C GLY A 12 -11.77 -10.75 17.70
N ARG A 13 -12.37 -10.35 16.59
CA ARG A 13 -11.63 -9.90 15.40
C ARG A 13 -11.54 -8.39 15.41
N LEU A 14 -10.32 -7.84 15.33
CA LEU A 14 -10.11 -6.43 15.01
C LEU A 14 -10.78 -6.19 13.65
N ALA A 15 -11.93 -5.52 13.67
CA ALA A 15 -12.50 -5.00 12.44
C ALA A 15 -11.61 -3.83 12.01
N GLU A 16 -11.20 -3.85 10.75
CA GLU A 16 -10.23 -2.90 10.18
C GLU A 16 -10.64 -1.44 10.40
N PHE A 17 -11.88 -1.09 10.02
CA PHE A 17 -12.38 0.29 10.14
C PHE A 17 -12.40 0.82 11.59
N PRO A 18 -12.97 0.11 12.60
CA PRO A 18 -12.87 0.54 13.99
C PRO A 18 -11.44 0.71 14.52
N LEU A 19 -10.50 -0.14 14.07
CA LEU A 19 -9.10 -0.01 14.47
C LEU A 19 -8.48 1.27 13.89
N ILE A 20 -8.69 1.54 12.60
CA ILE A 20 -8.20 2.77 11.94
C ILE A 20 -8.76 4.01 12.64
N GLU A 21 -10.06 4.03 12.95
CA GLU A 21 -10.69 5.15 13.66
C GLU A 21 -10.14 5.37 15.08
N ASP A 22 -9.87 4.30 15.84
CA ASP A 22 -9.27 4.41 17.18
C ASP A 22 -7.83 4.94 17.09
N LEU A 23 -7.03 4.44 16.15
CA LEU A 23 -5.66 4.90 15.92
C LEU A 23 -5.62 6.36 15.45
N ALA A 24 -6.48 6.76 14.52
CA ALA A 24 -6.60 8.14 14.07
C ALA A 24 -6.94 9.08 15.23
N ARG A 25 -7.86 8.68 16.10
CA ARG A 25 -8.28 9.47 17.27
C ARG A 25 -7.18 9.62 18.31
N ARG A 26 -6.39 8.58 18.57
CA ARG A 26 -5.37 8.56 19.63
C ARG A 26 -4.02 9.11 19.19
N PHE A 27 -3.63 8.82 17.94
CA PHE A 27 -2.28 9.04 17.44
C PHE A 27 -2.22 9.84 16.13
N GLY A 28 -3.38 10.29 15.61
CA GLY A 28 -3.44 11.12 14.42
C GLY A 28 -2.62 12.40 14.57
N ALA A 29 -2.06 12.88 13.46
CA ALA A 29 -1.22 14.06 13.47
C ALA A 29 -1.99 15.31 13.90
N THR A 30 -1.36 16.13 14.74
CA THR A 30 -1.86 17.44 15.19
C THR A 30 -1.05 18.62 14.66
N GLY A 31 0.02 18.33 13.90
CA GLY A 31 0.93 19.33 13.35
C GLY A 31 0.33 20.06 12.14
N ARG A 32 0.64 21.36 12.00
CA ARG A 32 0.12 22.22 10.92
C ARG A 32 0.55 21.80 9.52
N SER A 33 1.60 21.01 9.40
CA SER A 33 2.11 20.52 8.11
C SER A 33 1.35 19.32 7.57
N VAL A 34 0.39 18.75 8.32
CA VAL A 34 -0.48 17.65 7.87
C VAL A 34 -1.86 18.25 7.59
N LEU A 35 -2.24 18.32 6.31
CA LEU A 35 -3.54 18.84 5.89
C LEU A 35 -4.63 17.77 5.97
N THR A 36 -4.28 16.54 5.57
CA THR A 36 -5.14 15.35 5.65
C THR A 36 -4.31 14.22 6.26
N GLY A 37 -4.82 13.63 7.35
CA GLY A 37 -4.17 12.54 8.09
C GLY A 37 -4.78 11.17 7.80
N ILE A 38 -4.82 10.31 8.83
CA ILE A 38 -5.38 8.95 8.74
C ILE A 38 -6.89 9.00 8.41
N GLY A 39 -7.34 8.19 7.45
CA GLY A 39 -8.77 7.97 7.16
C GLY A 39 -9.23 8.34 5.75
N ASP A 40 -8.33 8.80 4.89
CA ASP A 40 -8.55 9.06 3.46
C ASP A 40 -7.59 8.19 2.63
N ASP A 41 -7.70 8.20 1.30
CA ASP A 41 -6.89 7.36 0.39
C ASP A 41 -5.38 7.68 0.48
N ALA A 42 -5.01 8.92 0.83
CA ALA A 42 -3.63 9.30 1.11
C ALA A 42 -3.54 10.44 2.13
N ALA A 43 -2.44 10.48 2.88
CA ALA A 43 -2.10 11.62 3.72
C ALA A 43 -1.57 12.77 2.87
N ILE A 44 -1.98 14.01 3.17
CA ILE A 44 -1.51 15.23 2.52
C ILE A 44 -0.62 16.01 3.47
N LEU A 45 0.63 16.23 3.07
CA LEU A 45 1.59 17.06 3.78
C LEU A 45 1.84 18.37 3.03
N GLN A 46 1.90 19.47 3.77
CA GLN A 46 2.30 20.78 3.27
C GLN A 46 3.52 21.28 4.08
N PRO A 47 4.75 20.94 3.64
CA PRO A 47 5.96 21.57 4.18
C PRO A 47 6.00 23.08 3.85
N PRO A 48 6.81 23.86 4.58
CA PRO A 48 6.96 25.30 4.35
C PRO A 48 7.40 25.69 2.94
N SER A 49 8.03 24.78 2.20
CA SER A 49 8.43 24.97 0.81
C SER A 49 7.25 25.12 -0.17
N GLY A 50 6.01 24.84 0.28
CA GLY A 50 4.77 25.16 -0.42
C GLY A 50 4.20 24.02 -1.28
N SER A 51 5.03 23.08 -1.73
CA SER A 51 4.56 21.90 -2.49
C SER A 51 3.82 20.92 -1.61
N LEU A 52 2.67 20.42 -2.07
CA LEU A 52 1.95 19.34 -1.39
C LEU A 52 2.59 17.99 -1.71
N PHE A 53 2.74 17.16 -0.68
CA PHE A 53 3.16 15.77 -0.80
C PHE A 53 2.00 14.87 -0.41
N LEU A 54 1.70 13.90 -1.28
CA LEU A 54 0.72 12.86 -1.00
C LEU A 54 1.47 11.57 -0.68
N LEU A 55 1.09 10.93 0.42
CA LEU A 55 1.69 9.70 0.90
C LEU A 55 0.58 8.66 1.11
N THR A 56 0.70 7.53 0.42
CA THR A 56 -0.12 6.33 0.65
C THR A 56 0.78 5.14 0.94
N THR A 57 0.21 4.10 1.52
CA THR A 57 0.83 2.78 1.63
C THR A 57 -0.26 1.72 1.61
N ASP A 58 -0.07 0.71 0.78
CA ASP A 58 -0.98 -0.42 0.65
C ASP A 58 -0.23 -1.75 0.79
N LEU A 59 -0.78 -2.65 1.60
CA LEU A 59 -0.17 -3.95 1.88
C LEU A 59 -0.87 -5.05 1.10
N LEU A 60 -0.09 -5.89 0.42
CA LEU A 60 -0.57 -7.11 -0.20
C LEU A 60 0.09 -8.31 0.47
N ALA A 61 -0.75 -9.13 1.11
CA ALA A 61 -0.37 -10.38 1.76
C ALA A 61 -0.93 -11.60 1.01
N GLU A 62 -0.10 -12.62 0.81
CA GLU A 62 -0.50 -13.91 0.25
C GLU A 62 -1.61 -14.57 1.10
N GLY A 63 -2.60 -15.17 0.45
CA GLY A 63 -3.77 -15.77 1.08
C GLY A 63 -4.84 -14.78 1.52
N VAL A 64 -4.58 -13.47 1.45
CA VAL A 64 -5.55 -12.40 1.72
C VAL A 64 -5.83 -11.59 0.45
N HIS A 65 -4.78 -11.12 -0.22
CA HIS A 65 -4.88 -10.19 -1.35
C HIS A 65 -4.55 -10.83 -2.70
N PHE A 66 -3.80 -11.93 -2.68
CA PHE A 66 -3.43 -12.73 -3.86
C PHE A 66 -3.10 -14.17 -3.44
N ASP A 67 -2.99 -15.05 -4.43
CA ASP A 67 -2.58 -16.43 -4.25
C ASP A 67 -1.63 -16.82 -5.41
N LEU A 68 -0.43 -17.31 -5.08
CA LEU A 68 0.59 -17.70 -6.06
C LEU A 68 0.19 -18.90 -6.94
N THR A 69 -0.85 -19.65 -6.56
CA THR A 69 -1.44 -20.71 -7.39
C THR A 69 -2.27 -20.14 -8.55
N THR A 70 -2.72 -18.88 -8.43
CA THR A 70 -3.62 -18.24 -9.41
C THR A 70 -3.02 -17.00 -10.08
N ALA A 71 -1.95 -16.43 -9.52
CA ALA A 71 -1.31 -15.22 -10.02
C ALA A 71 0.20 -15.39 -10.15
N THR A 72 0.77 -14.79 -11.20
CA THR A 72 2.23 -14.74 -11.37
C THR A 72 2.85 -13.65 -10.51
N PHE A 73 4.14 -13.76 -10.21
CA PHE A 73 4.91 -12.72 -9.53
C PHE A 73 4.79 -11.36 -10.24
N GLU A 74 4.89 -11.33 -11.55
CA GLU A 74 4.73 -10.11 -12.34
C GLU A 74 3.35 -9.47 -12.14
N ALA A 75 2.28 -10.28 -12.15
CA ALA A 75 0.91 -9.78 -11.94
C ALA A 75 0.71 -9.24 -10.52
N ILE A 76 1.26 -9.93 -9.52
CA ILE A 76 1.22 -9.49 -8.11
C ILE A 76 1.99 -8.18 -7.95
N GLY A 77 3.17 -8.07 -8.55
CA GLY A 77 3.97 -6.86 -8.50
C GLY A 77 3.29 -5.68 -9.19
N TYR A 78 2.67 -5.93 -10.36
CA TYR A 78 1.88 -4.92 -11.06
C TYR A 78 0.74 -4.43 -10.16
N LYS A 79 -0.03 -5.35 -9.56
CA LYS A 79 -1.12 -5.04 -8.64
C LYS A 79 -0.64 -4.23 -7.43
N ALA A 80 0.46 -4.61 -6.81
CA ALA A 80 1.03 -3.92 -5.65
C ALA A 80 1.41 -2.47 -5.94
N ALA A 81 2.02 -2.22 -7.10
CA ALA A 81 2.30 -0.85 -7.54
C ALA A 81 1.01 -0.09 -7.85
N VAL A 82 0.11 -0.67 -8.67
CA VAL A 82 -1.11 0.02 -9.11
C VAL A 82 -2.03 0.42 -7.97
N ALA A 83 -2.14 -0.39 -6.89
CA ALA A 83 -2.94 -0.04 -5.73
C ALA A 83 -2.53 1.34 -5.16
N ASN A 84 -1.24 1.50 -4.82
CA ASN A 84 -0.69 2.76 -4.34
C ASN A 84 -0.74 3.89 -5.38
N LEU A 85 -0.50 3.60 -6.66
CA LEU A 85 -0.58 4.62 -7.71
C LEU A 85 -2.01 5.14 -7.90
N SER A 86 -3.01 4.27 -7.70
CA SER A 86 -4.42 4.59 -7.81
C SER A 86 -4.86 5.56 -6.71
N ASP A 87 -4.45 5.34 -5.46
CA ASP A 87 -4.79 6.24 -4.34
C ASP A 87 -4.27 7.66 -4.58
N ILE A 88 -3.01 7.78 -5.03
CA ILE A 88 -2.43 9.09 -5.37
C ILE A 88 -3.23 9.76 -6.49
N ALA A 89 -3.65 9.01 -7.51
CA ALA A 89 -4.45 9.53 -8.61
C ALA A 89 -5.88 9.92 -8.17
N ALA A 90 -6.50 9.15 -7.28
CA ALA A 90 -7.82 9.44 -6.71
C ALA A 90 -7.83 10.76 -5.95
N MET A 91 -6.72 11.07 -5.28
CA MET A 91 -6.48 12.33 -4.58
C MET A 91 -6.01 13.48 -5.48
N GLY A 92 -6.03 13.29 -6.81
CA GLY A 92 -5.63 14.30 -7.80
C GLY A 92 -4.11 14.53 -7.88
N GLY A 93 -3.31 13.66 -7.29
CA GLY A 93 -1.85 13.71 -7.30
C GLY A 93 -1.23 13.09 -8.55
N ILE A 94 0.07 13.34 -8.72
CA ILE A 94 0.91 12.67 -9.71
C ILE A 94 1.92 11.82 -8.94
N PRO A 95 1.90 10.48 -9.05
CA PRO A 95 2.85 9.64 -8.34
C PRO A 95 4.25 9.87 -8.91
N ARG A 96 5.26 9.88 -8.03
CA ARG A 96 6.66 10.16 -8.40
C ARG A 96 7.62 9.11 -7.92
N TYR A 97 7.37 8.58 -6.73
CA TYR A 97 8.29 7.70 -6.04
C TYR A 97 7.56 6.49 -5.46
N LEU A 98 8.23 5.35 -5.42
CA LEU A 98 7.77 4.13 -4.80
C LEU A 98 8.82 3.64 -3.79
N LEU A 99 8.35 3.23 -2.61
CA LEU A 99 9.11 2.47 -1.63
C LEU A 99 8.48 1.08 -1.53
N VAL A 100 9.28 0.03 -1.38
CA VAL A 100 8.78 -1.35 -1.30
C VAL A 100 9.34 -2.02 -0.05
N SER A 101 8.48 -2.42 0.88
CA SER A 101 8.83 -3.35 1.95
C SER A 101 8.34 -4.74 1.59
N LEU A 102 9.23 -5.74 1.63
CA LEU A 102 8.92 -7.10 1.19
C LEU A 102 9.39 -8.14 2.20
N ALA A 103 8.46 -8.97 2.69
CA ALA A 103 8.76 -10.11 3.53
C ALA A 103 8.85 -11.37 2.67
N ILE A 104 9.96 -12.13 2.77
CA ILE A 104 10.28 -13.19 1.82
C ILE A 104 10.46 -14.53 2.56
N PRO A 105 9.65 -15.56 2.26
CA PRO A 105 9.86 -16.88 2.81
C PRO A 105 11.03 -17.58 2.11
N SER A 106 11.67 -18.52 2.81
CA SER A 106 12.85 -19.25 2.28
C SER A 106 12.57 -20.11 1.05
N SER A 107 11.29 -20.34 0.73
CA SER A 107 10.84 -21.07 -0.46
C SER A 107 10.99 -20.29 -1.77
N HIS A 108 11.23 -18.97 -1.71
CA HIS A 108 11.34 -18.16 -2.91
C HIS A 108 12.77 -17.81 -3.29
N THR A 109 12.99 -17.82 -4.60
CA THR A 109 14.26 -17.54 -5.23
C THR A 109 14.41 -16.07 -5.58
N ARG A 110 15.65 -15.60 -5.70
CA ARG A 110 15.94 -14.25 -6.22
C ARG A 110 15.32 -13.99 -7.59
N ALA A 111 15.21 -15.01 -8.44
CA ALA A 111 14.62 -14.88 -9.77
C ALA A 111 13.12 -14.58 -9.71
N GLU A 112 12.40 -15.21 -8.79
CA GLU A 112 10.98 -14.93 -8.51
C GLU A 112 10.77 -13.51 -7.98
N ILE A 113 11.58 -13.09 -7.01
CA ILE A 113 11.51 -11.73 -6.48
C ILE A 113 11.83 -10.71 -7.57
N ARG A 114 12.79 -10.99 -8.46
CA ARG A 114 13.06 -10.11 -9.60
C ARG A 114 11.84 -9.98 -10.52
N ARG A 115 11.07 -11.05 -10.74
CA ARG A 115 9.83 -11.00 -11.52
C ARG A 115 8.76 -10.14 -10.86
N LEU A 116 8.64 -10.20 -9.52
CA LEU A 116 7.76 -9.30 -8.75
C LEU A 116 8.11 -7.83 -9.02
N TYR A 117 9.37 -7.45 -8.88
CA TYR A 117 9.82 -6.09 -9.14
C TYR A 117 9.67 -5.70 -10.62
N GLN A 118 9.83 -6.62 -11.57
CA GLN A 118 9.54 -6.36 -12.99
C GLN A 118 8.07 -6.01 -13.21
N GLY A 119 7.17 -6.71 -12.53
CA GLY A 119 5.75 -6.39 -12.47
C GLY A 119 5.50 -4.97 -11.96
N MET A 120 6.02 -4.63 -10.78
CA MET A 120 5.91 -3.29 -10.19
C MET A 120 6.41 -2.21 -11.15
N MET A 121 7.62 -2.37 -11.69
CA MET A 121 8.23 -1.38 -12.56
C MET A 121 7.50 -1.25 -13.91
N SER A 122 6.82 -2.30 -14.38
CA SER A 122 5.99 -2.20 -15.59
C SER A 122 4.77 -1.30 -15.39
N ALA A 123 4.19 -1.28 -14.18
CA ALA A 123 3.14 -0.33 -13.79
C ALA A 123 3.69 1.10 -13.61
N CYS A 124 4.88 1.24 -13.03
CA CYS A 124 5.48 2.55 -12.74
C CYS A 124 5.96 3.31 -14.00
N ARG A 125 6.47 2.59 -15.00
CA ARG A 125 7.12 3.18 -16.20
C ARG A 125 6.25 4.18 -16.97
N PRO A 126 4.98 3.90 -17.31
CA PRO A 126 4.10 4.85 -17.99
C PRO A 126 3.92 6.18 -17.24
N HIS A 127 4.02 6.14 -15.91
CA HIS A 127 3.83 7.30 -15.03
C HIS A 127 5.15 7.95 -14.58
N ARG A 128 6.30 7.45 -15.06
CA ARG A 128 7.65 7.91 -14.67
C ARG A 128 7.89 7.85 -13.16
N VAL A 129 7.33 6.84 -12.52
CA VAL A 129 7.53 6.59 -11.09
C VAL A 129 8.85 5.86 -10.87
N GLU A 130 9.65 6.34 -9.92
CA GLU A 130 10.96 5.79 -9.60
C GLU A 130 10.90 4.96 -8.31
N LEU A 131 11.47 3.76 -8.33
CA LEU A 131 11.71 2.99 -7.10
C LEU A 131 12.90 3.61 -6.38
N ILE A 132 12.67 4.20 -5.21
CA ILE A 132 13.68 4.98 -4.49
C ILE A 132 14.22 4.30 -3.22
N GLY A 133 13.75 3.10 -2.92
CA GLY A 133 14.20 2.34 -1.77
C GLY A 133 13.17 1.34 -1.27
N GLY A 134 13.38 0.90 -0.05
CA GLY A 134 12.59 -0.16 0.54
C GLY A 134 13.32 -0.88 1.65
N ASP A 135 12.72 -1.97 2.10
CA ASP A 135 13.31 -2.90 3.04
C ASP A 135 12.94 -4.34 2.65
N THR A 136 13.75 -5.29 3.08
CA THR A 136 13.45 -6.71 2.89
C THR A 136 13.71 -7.49 4.16
N SER A 137 12.77 -8.35 4.54
CA SER A 137 12.88 -9.20 5.72
C SER A 137 12.55 -10.66 5.38
N SER A 138 12.97 -11.58 6.24
CA SER A 138 12.50 -12.97 6.14
C SER A 138 11.09 -13.10 6.70
N SER A 139 10.24 -13.88 6.03
CA SER A 139 8.92 -14.27 6.55
C SER A 139 8.94 -15.77 6.91
N ARG A 140 8.14 -16.15 7.91
CA ARG A 140 7.94 -17.57 8.25
C ARG A 140 7.02 -18.27 7.25
N GLN A 141 6.10 -17.52 6.67
CA GLN A 141 5.09 -17.99 5.73
C GLN A 141 4.58 -16.83 4.89
N GLY A 142 4.37 -17.09 3.60
CA GLY A 142 3.77 -16.16 2.66
C GLY A 142 4.65 -14.98 2.26
N LEU A 143 4.37 -14.43 1.08
CA LEU A 143 4.85 -13.12 0.63
C LEU A 143 3.98 -11.99 1.17
#